data_AF-A0A7Y3D3D7-F1
#
_entry.id   AF-A0A7Y3D3D7-F1
#
_cell.length_a   1.000
_cell.length_b   1.000
_cell.length_c   1.000
_cell.angle_alpha   90.00
_cell.angle_beta   90.00
_cell.angle_gamma   90.00
#
_symmetry.space_group_name_H-M   'P 1'
#
loop_
_entity.id
_entity.type
_entity.pdbx_description
1 polymer ?
#
loop_
_entity_poly.entity_id
_entity_poly.type
_entity_poly.pdbx_seq_one_letter_code
_entity_poly.pdbx_strand_id
1 'polypeptide(L)' 'MLKILKYSFYDLMRSRWSYVYFAFYLLLGIVLLFLNNDLSKAVITLMNVIIVLVPLIGTIF' A
#
# COMPACT_ATOMS: atom_id res chain seq x y z
N MET A 1 -8.67 -26.89 -4.65
CA MET A 1 -7.90 -25.69 -4.23
C MET A 1 -8.63 -24.35 -4.43
N LEU A 2 -9.56 -24.21 -5.39
CA LEU A 2 -10.39 -23.00 -5.56
C LEU A 2 -11.18 -22.57 -4.30
N LYS A 3 -11.55 -23.52 -3.42
CA LYS A 3 -12.20 -23.22 -2.12
C LYS A 3 -11.29 -22.42 -1.18
N ILE A 4 -9.99 -22.69 -1.19
CA ILE A 4 -9.00 -22.01 -0.33
C ILE A 4 -8.78 -20.59 -0.83
N LEU A 5 -8.63 -20.43 -2.15
CA LEU A 5 -8.55 -19.13 -2.82
C LEU A 5 -9.76 -18.24 -2.50
N LYS A 6 -10.98 -18.80 -2.55
CA LYS A 6 -12.21 -18.08 -2.20
C LYS A 6 -12.23 -17.65 -0.73
N TYR A 7 -11.74 -18.50 0.18
CA TYR A 7 -11.62 -18.18 1.59
C TYR A 7 -10.57 -17.10 1.86
N SER A 8 -9.38 -17.19 1.24
CA SER A 8 -8.33 -16.17 1.38
C SER A 8 -8.77 -14.83 0.82
N PHE A 9 -9.48 -14.77 -0.31
CA PHE A 9 -10.06 -13.52 -0.82
C PHE A 9 -11.17 -12.97 0.10
N TYR A 10 -11.98 -13.85 0.70
CA TYR A 10 -13.03 -13.43 1.64
C TYR A 10 -12.45 -12.91 2.96
N ASP A 11 -11.34 -13.49 3.43
CA ASP A 11 -10.61 -13.03 4.61
C ASP A 11 -9.84 -11.72 4.33
N LEU A 12 -9.26 -11.60 3.14
CA LEU A 12 -8.67 -10.35 2.63
C LEU A 12 -9.71 -9.23 2.51
N MET A 13 -10.92 -9.54 2.00
CA MET A 13 -12.05 -8.61 1.91
C MET A 13 -12.64 -8.24 3.28
N ARG A 14 -12.57 -9.13 4.27
CA ARG A 14 -13.02 -8.83 5.65
C ARG A 14 -12.09 -7.85 6.35
N SER A 15 -10.81 -7.85 5.99
CA SER A 15 -9.86 -6.80 6.35
C SER A 15 -10.09 -5.54 5.52
N ARG A 16 -11.14 -4.77 5.83
CA ARG A 16 -11.41 -3.47 5.19
C ARG A 16 -10.19 -2.55 5.20
N TRP A 17 -9.31 -2.72 6.19
CA TRP A 17 -8.03 -2.03 6.32
C TRP A 17 -7.07 -2.31 5.16
N SER A 18 -7.01 -3.54 4.64
CA SER A 18 -6.12 -3.91 3.53
C SER A 18 -6.44 -3.13 2.24
N TYR A 19 -7.73 -2.91 1.95
CA TYR A 19 -8.16 -2.10 0.80
C TYR A 19 -7.83 -0.61 0.98
N VAL A 20 -7.97 -0.09 2.21
CA VAL A 20 -7.62 1.31 2.53
C VAL A 20 -6.11 1.51 2.37
N TYR A 21 -5.28 0.59 2.86
CA TYR A 21 -3.83 0.66 2.67
C TYR A 21 -3.43 0.60 1.20
N PHE A 22 -4.03 -0.33 0.43
CA PHE A 22 -3.76 -0.42 -1.00
C PHE A 22 -4.13 0.87 -1.73
N ALA A 23 -5.33 1.41 -1.51
CA ALA A 23 -5.79 2.64 -2.16
C ALA A 23 -4.93 3.85 -1.75
N PHE A 24 -4.52 3.94 -0.48
CA PHE A 24 -3.66 5.01 0.03
C PHE A 24 -2.29 5.00 -0.65
N TYR A 25 -1.60 3.85 -0.69
CA TYR A 25 -0.30 3.74 -1.35
C TYR A 25 -0.38 3.95 -2.87
N LEU A 26 -1.49 3.54 -3.50
CA LEU A 26 -1.72 3.73 -4.93
C LEU A 26 -1.90 5.22 -5.26
N LEU A 27 -2.71 5.95 -4.49
CA LEU A 27 -2.85 7.40 -4.63
C LEU A 27 -1.53 8.14 -4.35
N LEU A 28 -0.80 7.75 -3.31
CA LEU A 28 0.51 8.33 -2.99
C LEU A 28 1.50 8.15 -4.15
N GLY A 29 1.55 6.97 -4.75
CA GLY A 29 2.40 6.70 -5.90
C GLY A 29 2.04 7.56 -7.11
N ILE A 30 0.73 7.71 -7.40
CA ILE A 30 0.25 8.58 -8.48
C ILE A 30 0.65 10.03 -8.22
N VAL A 31 0.36 10.55 -7.02
CA VAL A 31 0.68 11.94 -6.66
C VAL A 31 2.18 12.20 -6.76
N LEU A 32 3.02 11.30 -6.24
CA LEU A 32 4.48 11.47 -6.28
C LEU A 32 5.07 11.39 -7.69
N LEU A 33 4.49 10.58 -8.58
CA LEU A 33 4.87 10.52 -9.99
C LEU A 33 4.51 11.80 -10.75
N PHE A 34 3.38 12.43 -10.43
CA PHE A 34 2.99 13.70 -11.05
C PHE A 34 3.72 14.92 -10.46
N LEU A 35 4.13 14.86 -9.19
CA LEU A 35 4.80 15.97 -8.50
C LEU A 35 6.31 16.03 -8.77
N ASN A 36 6.95 14.88 -9.03
CA ASN A 36 8.39 14.80 -9.27
C ASN A 36 8.69 14.74 -10.77
N ASN A 37 9.54 15.64 -11.24
CA ASN A 37 10.03 15.66 -12.62
C ASN A 37 10.98 14.48 -12.93
N ASP A 38 11.66 13.95 -11.90
CA ASP A 38 12.59 12.83 -12.02
C ASP A 38 11.98 11.55 -11.43
N LEU A 39 11.80 10.52 -12.27
CA LEU A 39 11.33 9.19 -11.86
C LEU A 39 12.14 8.62 -10.69
N SER A 40 13.47 8.77 -10.72
CA SER A 40 14.35 8.26 -9.66
C SER A 40 14.06 8.91 -8.30
N LYS A 41 13.82 10.24 -8.26
CA LYS A 41 13.48 10.95 -7.02
C LYS A 41 12.08 10.59 -6.54
N ALA A 42 11.14 10.39 -7.46
CA ALA A 42 9.78 9.92 -7.14
C ALA A 42 9.80 8.54 -6.45
N VAL A 43 10.60 7.61 -6.97
CA VAL A 43 10.72 6.27 -6.38
C VAL A 43 11.43 6.33 -5.02
N ILE A 44 12.51 7.09 -4.89
CA ILE A 44 13.24 7.24 -3.61
C ILE A 44 12.31 7.83 -2.53
N THR A 45 11.55 8.87 -2.86
CA THR A 45 10.61 9.48 -1.92
C THR A 45 9.48 8.53 -1.51
N LEU A 46 8.95 7.76 -2.47
CA LEU A 46 7.97 6.70 -2.18
C LEU A 46 8.54 5.65 -1.22
N MET A 47 9.77 5.18 -1.46
CA MET A 47 10.41 4.18 -0.59
C MET A 47 10.60 4.69 0.84
N ASN A 48 11.03 5.95 1.00
CA ASN A 48 11.15 6.57 2.33
C ASN A 48 9.81 6.63 3.07
N VAL A 49 8.73 6.97 2.37
CA VAL A 49 7.38 7.01 2.96
C VAL A 49 6.93 5.62 3.40
N ILE A 50 7.17 4.58 2.59
CA ILE A 50 6.83 3.18 2.94
C ILE A 50 7.64 2.73 4.17
N ILE A 51 8.94 2.98 4.20
CA ILE A 51 9.83 2.56 5.31
C ILE A 51 9.39 3.18 6.64
N VAL A 52 8.85 4.40 6.65
CA VAL A 52 8.35 5.05 7.87
C VAL A 52 6.93 4.58 8.22
N LEU A 53 6.01 4.52 7.24
CA LEU A 53 4.61 4.22 7.51
C LEU A 53 4.34 2.76 7.86
N VAL A 54 5.00 1.81 7.18
CA VAL A 54 4.79 0.38 7.41
C VAL A 54 5.03 -0.04 8.86
N PRO A 55 6.17 0.29 9.51
CA PRO A 55 6.38 -0.08 10.91
C PRO A 55 5.43 0.64 11.86
N LEU A 56 5.05 1.90 11.61
CA LEU A 56 4.07 2.61 12.44
C LEU A 56 2.71 1.92 12.42
N ILE A 57 2.25 1.50 11.25
CA ILE A 57 1.02 0.71 11.12
C ILE A 57 1.16 -0.64 11.83
N GLY A 58 2.31 -1.30 11.67
CA GLY A 58 2.62 -2.57 12.33
C GLY A 58 2.75 -2.49 13.85
N THR A 59 2.92 -1.30 14.44
CA THR A 59 2.83 -1.10 15.89
C THR A 59 1.40 -0.87 16.41
N ILE A 60 0.48 -0.45 15.53
CA ILE A 60 -0.92 -0.15 15.87
C ILE A 60 -1.80 -1.40 15.73
N PHE A 61 -1.45 -2.30 14.81
CA PHE A 61 -2.10 -3.60 14.56
C PHE A 61 -1.38 -4.74 15.26
#